data_AF-A0A958JV77-F1
#
_entry.id   AF-A0A958JV77-F1
#
_cell.length_a   1.000
_cell.length_b   1.000
_cell.length_c   1.000
_cell.angle_alpha   90.00
_cell.angle_beta   90.00
_cell.angle_gamma   90.00
#
_symmetry.space_group_name_H-M   'P 1'
#
loop_
_entity.id
_entity.type
_entity.pdbx_description
1 polymer ?
#
loop_
_entity_poly.entity_id
_entity_poly.type
_entity_poly.pdbx_seq_one_letter_code
_entity_poly.pdbx_strand_id
1 'polypeptide(L)' 'MERAISTAETAVLGTVKNATLAQVCEVGGYLSIIASIAIWMFTQGDGSTEAVAHAERFGIFLGLWAPTFFILANRYCR' A
#
# COMPACT_ATOMS: atom_id res chain seq x y z
N MET A 1 14.50 25.03 30.04
CA MET A 1 14.00 23.64 30.17
C MET A 1 12.80 23.38 29.25
N GLU A 2 11.87 24.32 29.12
CA GLU A 2 10.67 24.21 28.27
C GLU A 2 10.94 24.01 26.76
N ARG A 3 12.01 24.61 26.21
CA ARG A 3 12.41 24.39 24.80
C ARG A 3 12.82 22.95 24.48
N ALA A 4 13.44 22.26 25.45
CA ALA A 4 13.85 20.87 25.27
C ALA A 4 12.63 19.94 25.27
N ILE A 5 11.60 20.25 26.06
CA ILE A 5 10.34 19.49 26.14
C ILE A 5 9.56 19.62 24.82
N SER A 6 9.42 20.83 24.29
CA SER A 6 8.72 21.06 23.00
C SER A 6 9.44 20.39 21.80
N THR A 7 10.77 20.33 21.83
CA THR A 7 11.56 19.65 20.79
C THR A 7 11.44 18.11 20.89
N ALA A 8 11.34 17.57 22.12
CA ALA A 8 11.11 16.16 22.34
C ALA A 8 9.71 15.71 21.88
N GLU A 9 8.66 16.50 22.16
CA GLU A 9 7.29 16.19 21.70
C GLU A 9 7.17 16.17 20.18
N THR A 10 7.79 17.14 19.49
CA THR A 10 7.80 17.20 18.02
C THR A 10 8.58 16.04 17.39
N ALA A 11 9.69 15.62 18.00
CA ALA A 11 10.43 14.44 17.58
C ALA A 11 9.62 13.15 17.76
N VAL A 12 8.98 12.96 18.92
CA VAL A 12 8.11 11.81 19.20
C VAL A 12 6.95 11.77 18.22
N LEU A 13 6.21 12.88 18.04
CA LEU A 13 5.12 13.01 17.07
C LEU A 13 5.57 12.68 15.63
N GLY A 14 6.79 13.07 15.25
CA GLY A 14 7.39 12.72 13.97
C GLY A 14 7.60 11.21 13.81
N THR A 15 8.19 10.56 14.81
CA THR A 15 8.41 9.11 14.81
C THR A 15 7.10 8.32 14.74
N VAL A 16 6.05 8.72 15.48
CA VAL A 16 4.75 8.02 15.44
C VAL A 16 4.08 8.17 14.08
N LYS A 17 4.14 9.36 13.47
CA LYS A 17 3.58 9.61 12.13
C LYS A 17 4.24 8.76 11.06
N ASN A 18 5.57 8.62 11.11
CA ASN A 18 6.33 7.81 10.16
C ASN A 18 5.98 6.32 10.29
N ALA A 19 5.83 5.82 11.53
CA ALA A 19 5.40 4.45 11.79
C ALA A 19 4.00 4.15 11.24
N THR A 20 3.03 5.05 11.42
CA THR A 20 1.67 4.88 10.88
C THR A 20 1.69 4.82 9.34
N LEU A 21 2.47 5.70 8.69
CA LEU A 21 2.59 5.69 7.23
C LEU A 21 3.22 4.38 6.74
N ALA A 22 4.24 3.88 7.44
CA ALA A 22 4.89 2.63 7.12
C ALA A 22 3.92 1.44 7.18
N GLN A 23 3.11 1.36 8.25
CA GLN A 23 2.11 0.31 8.41
C GLN A 23 1.03 0.36 7.32
N VAL A 24 0.56 1.55 6.95
CA VAL A 24 -0.43 1.72 5.87
C VAL A 24 0.16 1.28 4.53
N CYS A 25 1.41 1.64 4.24
CA CYS A 25 2.09 1.20 3.03
C CYS A 25 2.29 -0.33 3.03
N GLU A 26 2.68 -0.93 4.15
CA GLU A 26 2.86 -2.38 4.24
C GLU A 26 1.54 -3.13 3.98
N VAL A 27 0.46 -2.73 4.65
CA VAL A 27 -0.88 -3.29 4.45
C VAL A 27 -1.37 -3.03 3.02
N GLY A 28 -1.12 -1.85 2.47
CA GLY A 28 -1.43 -1.50 1.08
C GLY A 28 -0.73 -2.42 0.06
N GLY A 29 0.51 -2.84 0.34
CA GLY A 29 1.24 -3.81 -0.47
C GLY A 29 0.55 -5.18 -0.51
N TYR A 30 0.17 -5.72 0.64
CA TYR A 30 -0.60 -6.98 0.69
C TYR A 30 -1.98 -6.86 0.05
N LEU A 31 -2.69 -5.74 0.27
CA LEU A 31 -3.99 -5.47 -0.35
C LEU A 31 -3.91 -5.42 -1.87
N SER A 32 -2.84 -4.85 -2.42
CA SER A 32 -2.60 -4.77 -3.86
C SER A 32 -2.46 -6.16 -4.50
N ILE A 33 -1.78 -7.10 -3.82
CA ILE A 33 -1.66 -8.50 -4.26
C ILE A 33 -3.04 -9.17 -4.24
N ILE A 34 -3.78 -9.05 -3.13
CA ILE A 34 -5.11 -9.64 -2.98
C ILE A 34 -6.07 -9.07 -4.04
N ALA A 35 -6.04 -7.76 -4.26
CA ALA A 35 -6.88 -7.10 -5.26
C ALA A 35 -6.60 -7.62 -6.69
N SER A 36 -5.33 -7.83 -7.05
CA SER A 36 -4.93 -8.40 -8.34
C SER A 36 -5.54 -9.79 -8.57
N ILE A 37 -5.46 -10.66 -7.55
CA ILE A 37 -6.03 -12.02 -7.60
C ILE A 37 -7.56 -11.97 -7.63
N ALA A 38 -8.17 -11.10 -6.82
CA ALA A 38 -9.62 -10.94 -6.75
C ALA A 38 -10.20 -10.52 -8.11
N ILE A 39 -9.57 -9.56 -8.79
CA ILE A 39 -9.99 -9.12 -10.13
C ILE A 39 -9.98 -10.28 -11.12
N TRP A 40 -8.93 -11.09 -11.12
CA TRP A 40 -8.88 -12.27 -11.98
C TRP A 40 -10.01 -13.26 -11.68
N MET A 41 -10.27 -13.54 -10.39
CA MET A 41 -11.35 -14.44 -9.97
C MET A 41 -12.75 -13.95 -10.34
N PHE A 42 -13.05 -12.66 -10.13
CA PHE A 42 -14.36 -12.10 -10.46
C PHE A 42 -14.62 -12.06 -11.97
N THR A 43 -13.59 -11.79 -12.76
CA THR A 43 -13.76 -11.61 -14.21
C THR A 43 -13.76 -12.92 -14.97
N GLN A 44 -13.11 -13.96 -14.44
CA GLN A 44 -13.17 -15.30 -15.01
C GLN A 44 -14.60 -15.88 -15.03
N GLY A 45 -15.48 -15.42 -14.13
CA GLY A 45 -16.88 -15.87 -14.07
C GLY A 45 -17.82 -15.28 -15.13
N ASP A 46 -17.47 -14.14 -15.73
CA ASP A 46 -18.36 -13.38 -16.63
C ASP A 46 -18.26 -13.82 -18.11
N GLY A 47 -17.23 -14.62 -18.46
CA GLY A 47 -17.11 -15.32 -19.75
C GLY A 47 -16.97 -14.45 -21.02
N SER A 48 -17.16 -13.13 -20.94
CA SER A 48 -17.01 -12.21 -22.07
C SER A 48 -15.55 -11.80 -22.28
N THR A 49 -15.07 -11.96 -23.52
CA THR A 49 -13.66 -11.73 -23.91
C THR A 49 -13.20 -10.31 -23.59
N GLU A 50 -14.06 -9.31 -23.77
CA GLU A 50 -13.80 -7.91 -23.46
C GLU A 50 -13.61 -7.66 -21.95
N ALA A 51 -14.47 -8.23 -21.09
CA ALA A 51 -14.34 -8.05 -19.65
C ALA A 51 -13.03 -8.63 -19.13
N VAL A 52 -12.69 -9.85 -19.58
CA VAL A 52 -11.43 -10.53 -19.23
C VAL A 52 -10.22 -9.69 -19.63
N ALA A 53 -10.19 -9.16 -20.85
CA ALA A 53 -9.07 -8.35 -21.34
C ALA A 53 -8.89 -7.04 -20.53
N HIS A 54 -9.98 -6.41 -20.08
CA HIS A 54 -9.90 -5.23 -19.22
C HIS A 54 -9.41 -5.55 -17.82
N ALA A 55 -9.86 -6.67 -17.25
CA ALA A 55 -9.48 -7.10 -15.91
C ALA A 55 -8.03 -7.55 -15.81
N GLU A 56 -7.50 -8.25 -16.82
CA GLU A 56 -6.08 -8.65 -16.86
C GLU A 56 -5.15 -7.43 -16.79
N ARG A 57 -5.47 -6.38 -17.57
CA ARG A 57 -4.70 -5.13 -17.57
C ARG A 57 -4.77 -4.41 -16.24
N PHE A 58 -5.95 -4.36 -15.62
CA PHE A 58 -6.16 -3.70 -14.34
C PHE A 58 -5.52 -4.47 -13.17
N GLY A 59 -5.61 -5.80 -13.18
CA GLY A 59 -4.99 -6.69 -12.21
C GLY A 59 -3.45 -6.61 -12.23
N ILE A 60 -2.85 -6.52 -13.41
CA ILE A 60 -1.39 -6.31 -13.56
C ILE A 60 -0.98 -4.94 -13.01
N PHE A 61 -1.74 -3.88 -13.35
CA PHE A 61 -1.46 -2.53 -12.84
C PHE A 61 -1.51 -2.45 -11.31
N LEU A 62 -2.50 -3.07 -10.69
CA LEU A 62 -2.62 -3.12 -9.24
C LEU A 62 -1.55 -4.00 -8.61
N GLY A 63 -1.20 -5.15 -9.19
CA GLY A 63 -0.14 -6.02 -8.68
C GLY A 63 1.24 -5.35 -8.68
N LEU A 64 1.51 -4.49 -9.66
CA LEU A 64 2.76 -3.72 -9.75
C LEU A 64 2.88 -2.62 -8.68
N TRP A 65 1.81 -2.26 -7.97
CA TRP A 65 1.89 -1.31 -6.85
C TRP A 65 2.43 -1.92 -5.56
N ALA A 66 2.34 -3.25 -5.37
CA ALA A 66 2.90 -3.93 -4.20
C ALA A 66 4.38 -3.59 -3.92
N PRO A 67 5.31 -3.69 -4.90
CA PRO A 67 6.71 -3.32 -4.67
C PRO A 67 6.87 -1.84 -4.29
N THR A 68 6.12 -0.93 -4.89
CA THR A 68 6.15 0.50 -4.53
C THR A 68 5.73 0.71 -3.08
N PHE A 69 4.65 0.07 -2.65
CA PHE A 69 4.16 0.16 -1.29
C PHE A 69 5.13 -0.43 -0.27
N PHE A 70 5.74 -1.58 -0.55
CA PHE A 70 6.75 -2.16 0.34
C PHE A 70 8.03 -1.30 0.42
N ILE A 71 8.46 -0.70 -0.69
CA ILE A 71 9.59 0.24 -0.70
C ILE A 71 9.28 1.48 0.14
N LEU A 72 8.08 2.05 0.02
CA LEU A 72 7.65 3.19 0.84
C LEU A 72 7.54 2.80 2.31
N ALA A 73 6.97 1.64 2.62
CA ALA A 73 6.87 1.13 3.98
C ALA A 73 8.26 1.04 4.64
N ASN A 74 9.24 0.45 3.95
CA ASN A 74 10.60 0.34 4.45
C ASN A 74 11.30 1.72 4.60
N ARG A 75 10.92 2.73 3.80
CA ARG A 75 11.47 4.08 3.90
C ARG A 75 10.89 4.87 5.08
N TYR A 76 9.61 4.67 5.41
CA TYR A 76 8.94 5.35 6.52
C TYR A 76 9.08 4.59 7.85
N CYS A 77 9.47 3.32 7.83
CA CYS A 77 9.78 2.53 9.04
C CYS A 77 11.15 2.87 9.66
N ARG A 78 11.99 3.64 8.96
CA ARG A 78 13.31 4.12 9.42
C ARG A 78 13.24 5.56 9.92
#